data_AF-A0A2R7SRX2-F1
#
_entry.id   AF-A0A2R7SRX2-F1
#
_cell.length_a   1.000
_cell.length_b   1.000
_cell.length_c   1.000
_cell.angle_alpha   90.00
_cell.angle_beta   90.00
_cell.angle_gamma   90.00
#
_symmetry.space_group_name_H-M   'P 1'
#
loop_
_entity.id
_entity.type
_entity.pdbx_description
1 polymer ?
#
loop_
_entity_poly.entity_id
_entity_poly.type
_entity_poly.pdbx_seq_one_letter_code
_entity_poly.pdbx_strand_id
1 'polypeptide(L)'
;NLTDSLLIRARGTLAAGTGPVMQVLVDGVLVGSAEVKSTDNADYRFAVPPMTPGRKLDIAYVNDATIDGADRNLFIAYATTANTAWLPAASGNAYDRGAGAAAFDGVDVVAPSGNMVWGGALRATWPQPNITSTVTVRASAVPAGGVGALMTLWVDGVALSAAQVNNTSPTDYVMPTTALKPGSKVAVTFANPGAVDGVTRQLNVAYLIAGSTFLTPTSPGTTYAAGNLSGSWPAENLTGSLTVRAYAQIAGGVGAVLQLRVDGVIVGMTEVRSTTPTDYTFAVPKLTAGSRIDLVYTNDVSVNGADRNLFVQYVRTNGLTLVPFASNVVFDAGNGEAAVDGVSATATNGAMYSNGAIRLTMPEAVAAYSPAQQAASRLLQQGSFGPTLADIKRVAQMGHAAWIDEQLALPFVADMLPAVQARYALGDAYRPGGANYTASWVGQRFWAAAATSPDQLRRRMGFALHQVVMVSLADSNVNSHARAYAQYVDTVNRHALGNYRDLLGAVAISPAMGMYLSHIRNRPESAATGRMPDENFAREVMQLFTIGLHELNIDGTPRTNGSGQPIETYTNDDVMALSKV
;
A
#
# COMPACT_ATOMS: atom_id res chain seq x y z
N ASN A 1 -39.90 -30.62 20.71
CA ASN A 1 -38.46 -30.32 20.56
C ASN A 1 -38.03 -30.08 19.11
N LEU A 2 -38.91 -29.60 18.21
CA LEU A 2 -38.55 -29.31 16.82
C LEU A 2 -38.03 -27.88 16.71
N THR A 3 -36.77 -27.67 17.07
CA THR A 3 -36.17 -26.33 17.18
C THR A 3 -35.15 -26.02 16.08
N ASP A 4 -34.94 -26.95 15.16
CA ASP A 4 -34.05 -26.80 14.00
C ASP A 4 -34.86 -26.93 12.71
N SER A 5 -34.29 -26.50 11.59
CA SER A 5 -34.93 -26.56 10.27
C SER A 5 -34.05 -27.31 9.29
N LEU A 6 -34.57 -28.43 8.79
CA LEU A 6 -33.95 -29.19 7.72
C LEU A 6 -34.57 -28.75 6.39
N LEU A 7 -33.74 -28.18 5.52
CA LEU A 7 -34.10 -27.90 4.14
C LEU A 7 -33.63 -29.06 3.27
N ILE A 8 -34.53 -29.65 2.49
CA ILE A 8 -34.22 -30.68 1.49
C ILE A 8 -34.50 -30.09 0.12
N ARG A 9 -33.50 -30.05 -0.75
CA ARG A 9 -33.68 -29.64 -2.14
C ARG A 9 -33.94 -30.85 -3.01
N ALA A 10 -35.12 -30.91 -3.61
CA ALA A 10 -35.59 -32.08 -4.36
C ALA A 10 -36.42 -31.70 -5.58
N ARG A 11 -36.55 -32.64 -6.52
CA ARG A 11 -37.49 -32.60 -7.65
C ARG A 11 -38.12 -33.98 -7.87
N GLY A 12 -39.20 -34.04 -8.63
CA GLY A 12 -39.87 -35.30 -8.94
C GLY A 12 -40.30 -35.41 -10.40
N THR A 13 -40.45 -36.64 -10.89
CA THR A 13 -41.28 -36.92 -12.07
C THR A 13 -42.66 -37.35 -11.62
N LEU A 14 -43.69 -36.90 -12.34
CA LEU A 14 -45.09 -37.14 -11.98
C LEU A 14 -45.62 -38.35 -12.74
N ALA A 15 -46.50 -39.11 -12.08
CA ALA A 15 -47.33 -40.13 -12.72
C ALA A 15 -48.79 -39.84 -12.40
N ALA A 16 -49.62 -39.77 -13.45
CA ALA A 16 -51.04 -39.37 -13.38
C ALA A 16 -51.28 -38.03 -12.64
N GLY A 17 -50.38 -37.06 -12.80
CA GLY A 17 -50.48 -35.73 -12.16
C GLY A 17 -50.07 -35.68 -10.68
N THR A 18 -49.68 -36.81 -10.09
CA THR A 18 -49.25 -36.91 -8.70
C THR A 18 -47.73 -37.07 -8.62
N GLY A 19 -47.09 -36.25 -7.79
CA GLY A 19 -45.66 -36.28 -7.54
C GLY A 19 -45.24 -37.36 -6.52
N PRO A 20 -43.94 -37.66 -6.41
CA PRO A 20 -43.41 -38.50 -5.34
C PRO A 20 -43.66 -37.86 -3.97
N VAL A 21 -44.09 -38.67 -3.02
CA VAL A 21 -44.26 -38.30 -1.62
C VAL A 21 -42.98 -38.64 -0.89
N MET A 22 -42.31 -37.59 -0.43
CA MET A 22 -41.12 -37.64 0.40
C MET A 22 -41.52 -37.56 1.86
N GLN A 23 -41.20 -38.60 2.63
CA GLN A 23 -41.31 -38.61 4.09
C GLN A 23 -39.93 -38.43 4.71
N VAL A 24 -39.84 -37.58 5.74
CA VAL A 24 -38.59 -37.30 6.44
C VAL A 24 -38.71 -37.86 7.85
N LEU A 25 -37.78 -38.74 8.21
CA LEU A 25 -37.69 -39.33 9.53
C LEU A 25 -36.37 -38.93 10.19
N VAL A 26 -36.42 -38.60 11.47
CA VAL A 26 -35.24 -38.33 12.30
C VAL A 26 -35.26 -39.29 13.48
N ASP A 27 -34.20 -40.07 13.63
CA ASP A 27 -34.08 -41.15 14.63
C ASP A 27 -35.30 -42.10 14.62
N GLY A 28 -35.77 -42.45 13.41
CA GLY A 28 -36.91 -43.33 13.18
C GLY A 28 -38.29 -42.69 13.40
N VAL A 29 -38.35 -41.39 13.76
CA VAL A 29 -39.61 -40.67 13.96
C VAL A 29 -39.94 -39.83 12.73
N LEU A 30 -41.12 -40.02 12.14
CA LEU A 30 -41.62 -39.18 11.05
C LEU A 30 -41.82 -37.74 11.53
N VAL A 31 -41.02 -36.82 10.98
CA VAL A 31 -41.06 -35.38 11.31
C VAL A 31 -41.84 -34.56 10.27
N GLY A 32 -42.03 -35.09 9.07
CA GLY A 32 -42.89 -34.45 8.06
C GLY A 32 -42.97 -35.22 6.74
N SER A 33 -43.87 -34.76 5.87
CA SER A 33 -44.12 -35.34 4.56
C SER A 33 -44.40 -34.22 3.55
N ALA A 34 -43.94 -34.37 2.31
CA ALA A 34 -44.23 -33.45 1.23
C ALA A 34 -44.41 -34.18 -0.11
N GLU A 35 -45.40 -33.77 -0.89
CA GLU A 35 -45.50 -34.16 -2.31
C GLU A 35 -44.60 -33.25 -3.15
N VAL A 36 -43.62 -33.84 -3.83
CA VAL A 36 -42.63 -33.12 -4.64
C VAL A 36 -43.14 -32.99 -6.07
N LYS A 37 -44.04 -32.03 -6.30
CA LYS A 37 -44.61 -31.76 -7.64
C LYS A 37 -43.68 -31.00 -8.58
N SER A 38 -42.65 -30.36 -8.05
CA SER A 38 -41.73 -29.58 -8.87
C SER A 38 -40.85 -30.50 -9.72
N THR A 39 -40.86 -30.30 -11.04
CA THR A 39 -39.95 -30.98 -11.98
C THR A 39 -38.57 -30.36 -11.99
N ASP A 40 -38.42 -29.14 -11.45
CA ASP A 40 -37.15 -28.50 -11.15
C ASP A 40 -36.79 -28.66 -9.67
N ASN A 41 -35.50 -28.59 -9.33
CA ASN A 41 -35.07 -28.65 -7.93
C ASN A 41 -35.65 -27.49 -7.12
N ALA A 42 -36.46 -27.81 -6.11
CA ALA A 42 -37.11 -26.88 -5.20
C ALA A 42 -36.81 -27.21 -3.74
N ASP A 43 -36.92 -26.22 -2.86
CA ASP A 43 -36.61 -26.37 -1.43
C ASP A 43 -37.86 -26.76 -0.64
N TYR A 44 -37.76 -27.83 0.14
CA TYR A 44 -38.79 -28.32 1.06
C TYR A 44 -38.25 -28.22 2.49
N ARG A 45 -38.95 -27.49 3.36
CA ARG A 45 -38.50 -27.24 4.74
C ARG A 45 -39.30 -28.06 5.74
N PHE A 46 -38.59 -28.69 6.66
CA PHE A 46 -39.15 -29.50 7.74
C PHE A 46 -38.66 -28.96 9.08
N ALA A 47 -39.58 -28.83 10.05
CA ALA A 47 -39.22 -28.57 11.43
C ALA A 47 -38.73 -29.89 12.04
N VAL A 48 -37.50 -29.91 12.57
CA VAL A 48 -36.84 -31.12 13.05
C VAL A 48 -36.25 -30.90 14.44
N PRO A 49 -35.97 -31.96 15.21
CA PRO A 49 -35.11 -31.84 16.40
C PRO A 49 -33.73 -31.28 16.02
N PRO A 50 -32.98 -30.71 16.97
CA PRO A 50 -31.60 -30.29 16.71
C PRO A 50 -30.80 -31.37 15.99
N MET A 51 -30.37 -31.09 14.76
CA MET A 51 -29.64 -32.06 13.94
C MET A 51 -28.18 -32.12 14.36
N THR A 52 -27.94 -32.75 15.52
CA THR A 52 -26.59 -32.98 16.05
C THR A 52 -25.91 -34.15 15.31
N PRO A 53 -24.58 -34.14 15.20
CA PRO A 53 -23.84 -35.24 14.57
C PRO A 53 -24.21 -36.58 15.19
N GLY A 54 -24.37 -37.61 14.35
CA GLY A 54 -24.74 -38.95 14.81
C GLY A 54 -26.23 -39.30 14.68
N ARG A 55 -27.13 -38.31 14.64
CA ARG A 55 -28.58 -38.56 14.43
C ARG A 55 -28.82 -39.32 13.13
N LYS A 56 -29.86 -40.14 13.10
CA LYS A 56 -30.29 -40.82 11.87
C LYS A 56 -31.23 -39.91 11.10
N LEU A 57 -30.96 -39.76 9.81
CA LEU A 57 -31.85 -39.11 8.85
C LEU A 57 -32.25 -40.16 7.83
N ASP A 58 -33.55 -40.40 7.70
CA ASP A 58 -34.10 -41.21 6.62
C ASP A 58 -35.03 -40.34 5.76
N ILE A 59 -34.78 -40.30 4.45
CA ILE A 59 -35.64 -39.65 3.46
C ILE A 59 -36.31 -40.77 2.65
N ALA A 60 -37.58 -41.02 2.89
CA ALA A 60 -38.32 -42.13 2.30
C ALA A 60 -39.20 -41.68 1.13
N TYR A 61 -39.10 -42.40 0.01
CA TYR A 61 -39.99 -42.30 -1.13
C TYR A 61 -41.07 -43.39 -1.03
N VAL A 62 -42.32 -42.99 -0.74
CA VAL A 62 -43.34 -43.93 -0.21
C VAL A 62 -44.52 -44.25 -1.14
N ASN A 63 -44.63 -43.57 -2.28
CA ASN A 63 -45.72 -43.79 -3.24
C ASN A 63 -45.17 -44.09 -4.65
N ASP A 64 -44.14 -44.92 -4.73
CA ASP A 64 -43.61 -45.38 -6.00
C ASP A 64 -44.68 -46.10 -6.84
N ALA A 65 -44.78 -45.72 -8.11
CA ALA A 65 -45.78 -46.24 -9.04
C ALA A 65 -45.49 -45.79 -10.48
N THR A 66 -45.59 -46.74 -11.41
CA THR A 66 -45.74 -46.47 -12.84
C THR A 66 -47.22 -46.47 -13.20
N ILE A 67 -47.73 -45.38 -13.76
CA ILE A 67 -49.14 -45.24 -14.16
C ILE A 67 -49.18 -44.76 -15.61
N ASP A 68 -49.91 -45.47 -16.47
CA ASP A 68 -50.04 -45.16 -17.91
C ASP A 68 -48.69 -44.98 -18.63
N GLY A 69 -47.68 -45.76 -18.23
CA GLY A 69 -46.32 -45.71 -18.78
C GLY A 69 -45.46 -44.55 -18.28
N ALA A 70 -46.01 -43.64 -17.46
CA ALA A 70 -45.26 -42.60 -16.78
C ALA A 70 -44.80 -43.11 -15.41
N ASP A 71 -43.50 -42.96 -15.13
CA ASP A 71 -42.89 -43.43 -13.90
C ASP A 71 -42.64 -42.28 -12.93
N ARG A 72 -43.10 -42.46 -11.68
CA ARG A 72 -42.92 -41.49 -10.62
C ARG A 72 -41.55 -41.72 -10.00
N ASN A 73 -40.77 -40.66 -9.81
CA ASN A 73 -39.41 -40.78 -9.32
C ASN A 73 -39.08 -39.58 -8.42
N LEU A 74 -38.37 -39.82 -7.32
CA LEU A 74 -37.89 -38.78 -6.41
C LEU A 74 -36.41 -38.52 -6.63
N PHE A 75 -36.03 -37.24 -6.72
CA PHE A 75 -34.63 -36.83 -6.87
C PHE A 75 -34.25 -35.88 -5.75
N ILE A 76 -33.39 -36.32 -4.84
CA ILE A 76 -32.79 -35.49 -3.80
C ILE A 76 -31.47 -34.93 -4.31
N ALA A 77 -31.31 -33.60 -4.27
CA ALA A 77 -30.05 -32.94 -4.59
C ALA A 77 -29.16 -32.87 -3.34
N TYR A 78 -29.69 -32.36 -2.23
CA TYR A 78 -28.99 -32.21 -0.95
C TYR A 78 -29.98 -31.93 0.19
N ALA A 79 -29.49 -32.00 1.42
CA ALA A 79 -30.15 -31.45 2.59
C ALA A 79 -29.22 -30.52 3.37
N THR A 80 -29.75 -29.46 3.98
CA THR A 80 -28.97 -28.49 4.75
C THR A 80 -29.69 -28.07 6.03
N THR A 81 -28.92 -27.84 7.08
CA THR A 81 -29.29 -26.96 8.20
C THR A 81 -28.46 -25.68 8.13
N ALA A 82 -28.55 -24.81 9.14
CA ALA A 82 -27.80 -23.55 9.15
C ALA A 82 -26.26 -23.72 9.08
N ASN A 83 -25.72 -24.86 9.51
CA ASN A 83 -24.28 -25.11 9.63
C ASN A 83 -23.80 -26.41 8.98
N THR A 84 -24.70 -27.18 8.38
CA THR A 84 -24.39 -28.51 7.86
C THR A 84 -25.02 -28.71 6.50
N ALA A 85 -24.23 -29.12 5.52
CA ALA A 85 -24.66 -29.61 4.23
C ALA A 85 -24.46 -31.12 4.16
N TRP A 86 -25.46 -31.84 3.66
CA TRP A 86 -25.44 -33.27 3.46
C TRP A 86 -25.78 -33.60 2.01
N LEU A 87 -25.02 -34.53 1.44
CA LEU A 87 -25.20 -35.01 0.07
C LEU A 87 -25.74 -36.44 0.08
N PRO A 88 -26.73 -36.76 -0.78
CA PRO A 88 -27.32 -38.09 -0.90
C PRO A 88 -26.32 -39.20 -1.17
N ALA A 89 -25.35 -38.96 -2.06
CA ALA A 89 -24.34 -39.93 -2.46
C ALA A 89 -23.10 -39.95 -1.54
N ALA A 90 -23.15 -39.31 -0.37
CA ALA A 90 -22.02 -39.31 0.56
C ALA A 90 -21.71 -40.73 1.08
N SER A 91 -20.42 -41.01 1.28
CA SER A 91 -19.96 -42.28 1.84
C SER A 91 -20.57 -42.51 3.22
N GLY A 92 -21.11 -43.70 3.46
CA GLY A 92 -21.77 -44.08 4.72
C GLY A 92 -23.30 -43.89 4.71
N ASN A 93 -23.85 -43.28 3.66
CA ASN A 93 -25.28 -43.36 3.39
C ASN A 93 -25.63 -44.72 2.77
N ALA A 94 -26.90 -45.10 2.82
CA ALA A 94 -27.45 -46.30 2.21
C ALA A 94 -28.82 -46.00 1.59
N TYR A 95 -29.15 -46.64 0.47
CA TYR A 95 -30.51 -46.57 -0.08
C TYR A 95 -31.13 -47.96 0.01
N ASP A 96 -32.10 -48.11 0.91
CA ASP A 96 -32.77 -49.35 1.23
C ASP A 96 -34.11 -49.40 0.49
N ARG A 97 -34.19 -50.22 -0.54
CA ARG A 97 -35.35 -50.26 -1.44
C ARG A 97 -36.45 -51.12 -0.85
N GLY A 98 -37.68 -50.69 -1.00
CA GLY A 98 -38.83 -51.42 -0.51
C GLY A 98 -40.01 -50.51 -0.18
N ALA A 99 -41.18 -51.12 -0.02
CA ALA A 99 -42.39 -50.42 0.40
C ALA A 99 -42.63 -50.60 1.91
N GLY A 100 -43.07 -49.53 2.58
CA GLY A 100 -43.39 -49.58 4.01
C GLY A 100 -42.17 -49.96 4.86
N ALA A 101 -42.31 -51.00 5.69
CA ALA A 101 -41.25 -51.43 6.61
C ALA A 101 -39.99 -51.97 5.88
N ALA A 102 -40.15 -52.49 4.66
CA ALA A 102 -39.02 -52.98 3.87
C ALA A 102 -38.04 -51.86 3.46
N ALA A 103 -38.48 -50.60 3.46
CA ALA A 103 -37.60 -49.46 3.21
C ALA A 103 -36.59 -49.21 4.35
N PHE A 104 -36.67 -49.94 5.46
CA PHE A 104 -35.88 -49.70 6.67
C PHE A 104 -35.26 -50.96 7.29
N ASP A 105 -35.40 -52.12 6.66
CA ASP A 105 -34.99 -53.42 7.22
C ASP A 105 -33.53 -53.80 6.94
N GLY A 106 -32.86 -53.07 6.05
CA GLY A 106 -31.47 -53.28 5.68
C GLY A 106 -31.24 -54.48 4.76
N VAL A 107 -32.29 -55.02 4.13
CA VAL A 107 -32.21 -56.22 3.29
C VAL A 107 -31.87 -55.89 1.84
N ASP A 108 -32.53 -54.89 1.23
CA ASP A 108 -32.31 -54.51 -0.18
C ASP A 108 -31.58 -53.17 -0.30
N VAL A 109 -30.36 -53.15 0.25
CA VAL A 109 -29.50 -51.96 0.27
C VAL A 109 -28.69 -51.85 -1.01
N VAL A 110 -28.89 -50.75 -1.73
CA VAL A 110 -28.09 -50.33 -2.88
C VAL A 110 -27.21 -49.13 -2.54
N ALA A 111 -26.28 -48.82 -3.45
CA ALA A 111 -25.41 -47.66 -3.33
C ALA A 111 -26.25 -46.38 -3.13
N PRO A 112 -25.86 -45.49 -2.20
CA PRO A 112 -26.64 -44.30 -1.92
C PRO A 112 -26.67 -43.38 -3.14
N SER A 113 -27.87 -42.95 -3.49
CA SER A 113 -28.12 -42.09 -4.65
C SER A 113 -29.22 -41.10 -4.31
N GLY A 114 -29.06 -39.88 -4.80
CA GLY A 114 -30.15 -38.91 -4.79
C GLY A 114 -31.25 -39.25 -5.81
N ASN A 115 -30.95 -40.09 -6.81
CA ASN A 115 -31.91 -40.54 -7.82
C ASN A 115 -32.67 -41.77 -7.28
N MET A 116 -33.75 -41.53 -6.54
CA MET A 116 -34.59 -42.56 -5.95
C MET A 116 -35.70 -42.94 -6.95
N VAL A 117 -35.36 -43.86 -7.86
CA VAL A 117 -36.27 -44.35 -8.91
C VAL A 117 -37.12 -45.56 -8.50
N TRP A 118 -36.99 -45.98 -7.23
CA TRP A 118 -37.81 -47.03 -6.63
C TRP A 118 -38.33 -46.58 -5.27
N GLY A 119 -39.42 -47.16 -4.79
CA GLY A 119 -39.83 -47.00 -3.40
C GLY A 119 -38.70 -47.43 -2.44
N GLY A 120 -38.49 -46.68 -1.36
CA GLY A 120 -37.45 -47.01 -0.37
C GLY A 120 -37.04 -45.81 0.48
N ALA A 121 -36.04 -45.99 1.35
CA ALA A 121 -35.49 -44.91 2.17
C ALA A 121 -34.00 -44.69 1.90
N LEU A 122 -33.64 -43.41 1.70
CA LEU A 122 -32.25 -42.96 1.71
C LEU A 122 -31.88 -42.66 3.16
N ARG A 123 -31.02 -43.51 3.71
CA ARG A 123 -30.67 -43.61 5.13
C ARG A 123 -29.28 -43.07 5.37
N ALA A 124 -29.12 -42.23 6.39
CA ALA A 124 -27.86 -41.58 6.69
C ALA A 124 -27.65 -41.37 8.20
N THR A 125 -26.39 -41.21 8.57
CA THR A 125 -26.01 -40.56 9.84
C THR A 125 -25.66 -39.11 9.55
N TRP A 126 -26.32 -38.19 10.27
CA TRP A 126 -26.10 -36.77 10.12
C TRP A 126 -24.63 -36.41 10.42
N PRO A 127 -23.95 -35.69 9.52
CA PRO A 127 -22.51 -35.48 9.62
C PRO A 127 -22.15 -34.41 10.66
N GLN A 128 -20.85 -34.26 10.90
CA GLN A 128 -20.32 -33.08 11.60
C GLN A 128 -20.65 -31.79 10.83
N PRO A 129 -20.85 -30.65 11.51
CA PRO A 129 -21.01 -29.36 10.83
C PRO A 129 -19.85 -29.11 9.88
N ASN A 130 -20.17 -28.77 8.64
CA ASN A 130 -19.19 -28.59 7.56
C ASN A 130 -19.32 -27.23 6.86
N ILE A 131 -20.36 -26.44 7.15
CA ILE A 131 -20.45 -25.02 6.77
C ILE A 131 -19.77 -24.21 7.88
N THR A 132 -18.44 -24.34 7.96
CA THR A 132 -17.61 -23.82 9.06
C THR A 132 -16.68 -22.69 8.62
N SER A 133 -16.80 -22.25 7.36
CA SER A 133 -15.97 -21.20 6.78
C SER A 133 -16.84 -20.07 6.23
N THR A 134 -16.18 -19.02 5.75
CA THR A 134 -16.82 -17.88 5.09
C THR A 134 -16.05 -17.50 3.84
N VAL A 135 -16.78 -16.99 2.85
CA VAL A 135 -16.22 -16.31 1.69
C VAL A 135 -16.85 -14.92 1.61
N THR A 136 -16.03 -13.91 1.37
CA THR A 136 -16.54 -12.57 1.12
C THR A 136 -16.83 -12.44 -0.36
N VAL A 137 -18.09 -12.15 -0.71
CA VAL A 137 -18.50 -11.81 -2.06
C VAL A 137 -18.68 -10.30 -2.14
N ARG A 138 -17.84 -9.62 -2.93
CA ARG A 138 -18.04 -8.20 -3.21
C ARG A 138 -18.98 -8.05 -4.39
N ALA A 139 -20.14 -7.45 -4.17
CA ALA A 139 -21.19 -7.34 -5.18
C ALA A 139 -21.97 -6.03 -5.07
N SER A 140 -22.62 -5.64 -6.17
CA SER A 140 -23.64 -4.60 -6.23
C SER A 140 -24.85 -5.08 -7.02
N ALA A 141 -25.92 -4.30 -7.01
CA ALA A 141 -27.14 -4.58 -7.75
C ALA A 141 -27.73 -3.33 -8.37
N VAL A 142 -28.57 -3.52 -9.38
CA VAL A 142 -29.56 -2.52 -9.79
C VAL A 142 -30.91 -3.01 -9.24
N PRO A 143 -31.45 -2.41 -8.17
CA PRO A 143 -32.77 -2.78 -7.65
C PRO A 143 -33.88 -2.43 -8.64
N ALA A 144 -34.93 -3.25 -8.69
CA ALA A 144 -36.16 -2.97 -9.45
C ALA A 144 -37.38 -3.10 -8.54
N GLY A 145 -38.26 -2.09 -8.56
CA GLY A 145 -39.43 -2.04 -7.68
C GLY A 145 -39.09 -2.03 -6.19
N GLY A 146 -37.95 -1.43 -5.80
CA GLY A 146 -37.47 -1.43 -4.41
C GLY A 146 -36.86 -2.76 -3.93
N VAL A 147 -36.80 -3.78 -4.79
CA VAL A 147 -36.25 -5.10 -4.45
C VAL A 147 -34.88 -5.29 -5.11
N GLY A 148 -33.85 -5.51 -4.29
CA GLY A 148 -32.49 -5.84 -4.74
C GLY A 148 -32.34 -7.28 -5.26
N ALA A 149 -31.13 -7.60 -5.73
CA ALA A 149 -30.81 -8.92 -6.25
C ALA A 149 -30.67 -9.96 -5.12
N LEU A 150 -31.28 -11.12 -5.30
CA LEU A 150 -31.08 -12.28 -4.44
C LEU A 150 -29.87 -13.05 -4.96
N MET A 151 -28.76 -12.90 -4.27
CA MET A 151 -27.49 -13.55 -4.56
C MET A 151 -27.40 -14.86 -3.78
N THR A 152 -27.19 -15.99 -4.46
CA THR A 152 -27.05 -17.31 -3.82
C THR A 152 -25.66 -17.88 -4.08
N LEU A 153 -24.98 -18.31 -3.02
CA LEU A 153 -23.68 -18.98 -3.08
C LEU A 153 -23.88 -20.51 -3.14
N TRP A 154 -23.24 -21.12 -4.12
CA TRP A 154 -23.20 -22.56 -4.34
C TRP A 154 -21.77 -23.06 -4.22
N VAL A 155 -21.60 -24.18 -3.51
CA VAL A 155 -20.32 -24.89 -3.45
C VAL A 155 -20.57 -26.38 -3.66
N ASP A 156 -19.84 -26.98 -4.58
CA ASP A 156 -19.90 -28.40 -4.94
C ASP A 156 -21.35 -28.89 -5.17
N GLY A 157 -22.17 -28.03 -5.80
CA GLY A 157 -23.57 -28.32 -6.16
C GLY A 157 -24.61 -28.04 -5.07
N VAL A 158 -24.20 -27.55 -3.89
CA VAL A 158 -25.10 -27.22 -2.77
C VAL A 158 -25.24 -25.71 -2.63
N ALA A 159 -26.47 -25.18 -2.55
CA ALA A 159 -26.67 -23.78 -2.17
C ALA A 159 -26.50 -23.64 -0.66
N LEU A 160 -25.43 -22.95 -0.23
CA LEU A 160 -25.04 -22.87 1.17
C LEU A 160 -25.53 -21.60 1.86
N SER A 161 -25.64 -20.51 1.12
CA SER A 161 -26.07 -19.23 1.68
C SER A 161 -26.65 -18.31 0.61
N ALA A 162 -27.44 -17.34 1.04
CA ALA A 162 -28.02 -16.33 0.17
C ALA A 162 -28.06 -14.96 0.87
N ALA A 163 -27.92 -13.89 0.10
CA ALA A 163 -27.98 -12.52 0.58
C ALA A 163 -28.76 -11.64 -0.39
N GLN A 164 -29.48 -10.65 0.14
CA GLN A 164 -30.08 -9.62 -0.69
C GLN A 164 -29.08 -8.48 -0.91
N VAL A 165 -28.78 -8.21 -2.17
CA VAL A 165 -27.87 -7.16 -2.62
C VAL A 165 -28.71 -5.96 -3.05
N ASN A 166 -28.72 -4.93 -2.22
CA ASN A 166 -29.49 -3.70 -2.45
C ASN A 166 -28.61 -2.52 -2.89
N ASN A 167 -27.31 -2.57 -2.60
CA ASN A 167 -26.38 -1.49 -2.86
C ASN A 167 -26.06 -1.39 -4.36
N THR A 168 -26.13 -0.17 -4.90
CA THR A 168 -25.75 0.12 -6.30
C THR A 168 -24.25 0.22 -6.49
N SER A 169 -23.51 0.52 -5.42
CA SER A 169 -22.04 0.43 -5.37
C SER A 169 -21.60 -0.90 -4.76
N PRO A 170 -20.50 -1.51 -5.23
CA PRO A 170 -19.95 -2.74 -4.67
C PRO A 170 -19.72 -2.68 -3.16
N THR A 171 -20.24 -3.68 -2.45
CA THR A 171 -20.05 -3.87 -1.01
C THR A 171 -19.77 -5.34 -0.70
N ASP A 172 -19.17 -5.59 0.45
CA ASP A 172 -18.76 -6.92 0.87
C ASP A 172 -19.91 -7.66 1.58
N TYR A 173 -20.18 -8.89 1.14
CA TYR A 173 -21.13 -9.81 1.77
C TYR A 173 -20.36 -11.02 2.29
N VAL A 174 -20.28 -11.18 3.61
CA VAL A 174 -19.64 -12.35 4.23
C VAL A 174 -20.65 -13.50 4.23
N MET A 175 -20.38 -14.51 3.39
CA MET A 175 -21.31 -15.61 3.12
C MET A 175 -20.78 -16.92 3.75
N PRO A 176 -21.58 -17.61 4.59
CA PRO A 176 -21.23 -18.93 5.10
C PRO A 176 -21.01 -19.94 3.97
N THR A 177 -19.98 -20.77 4.12
CA THR A 177 -19.59 -21.79 3.15
C THR A 177 -18.91 -22.98 3.82
N THR A 178 -18.82 -24.11 3.11
CA THR A 178 -17.86 -25.16 3.41
C THR A 178 -16.43 -24.67 3.13
N ALA A 179 -15.43 -25.37 3.68
CA ALA A 179 -14.04 -25.05 3.42
C ALA A 179 -13.73 -25.13 1.92
N LEU A 180 -13.35 -24.00 1.32
CA LEU A 180 -12.98 -23.92 -0.09
C LEU A 180 -11.55 -24.43 -0.27
N LYS A 181 -11.36 -25.34 -1.22
CA LYS A 181 -10.05 -25.88 -1.61
C LYS A 181 -9.86 -25.75 -3.12
N PRO A 182 -8.61 -25.76 -3.62
CA PRO A 182 -8.37 -25.75 -5.05
C PRO A 182 -9.17 -26.86 -5.75
N GLY A 183 -9.97 -26.48 -6.74
CA GLY A 183 -10.85 -27.39 -7.49
C GLY A 183 -12.31 -27.47 -7.01
N SER A 184 -12.65 -26.97 -5.81
CA SER A 184 -14.06 -26.84 -5.38
C SER A 184 -14.87 -26.09 -6.44
N LYS A 185 -16.06 -26.58 -6.80
CA LYS A 185 -16.93 -25.91 -7.76
C LYS A 185 -17.70 -24.82 -7.05
N VAL A 186 -17.46 -23.57 -7.41
CA VAL A 186 -18.08 -22.41 -6.77
C VAL A 186 -18.94 -21.69 -7.79
N ALA A 187 -20.14 -21.30 -7.39
CA ALA A 187 -20.99 -20.43 -8.18
C ALA A 187 -21.71 -19.38 -7.31
N VAL A 188 -21.92 -18.21 -7.88
CA VAL A 188 -22.81 -17.18 -7.36
C VAL A 188 -23.90 -16.98 -8.40
N THR A 189 -25.16 -17.19 -8.02
CA THR A 189 -26.29 -17.08 -8.95
C THR A 189 -27.23 -15.95 -8.57
N PHE A 190 -27.82 -15.34 -9.60
CA PHE A 190 -28.86 -14.32 -9.48
C PHE A 190 -30.24 -15.00 -9.48
N ALA A 191 -30.83 -15.18 -8.29
CA ALA A 191 -31.99 -16.06 -8.09
C ALA A 191 -33.36 -15.40 -8.32
N ASN A 192 -33.43 -14.08 -8.49
CA ASN A 192 -34.69 -13.34 -8.71
C ASN A 192 -34.59 -12.34 -9.88
N PRO A 193 -34.18 -12.78 -11.09
CA PRO A 193 -34.21 -11.91 -12.26
C PRO A 193 -35.63 -11.42 -12.52
N GLY A 194 -35.75 -10.19 -13.01
CA GLY A 194 -37.06 -9.61 -13.33
C GLY A 194 -36.96 -8.12 -13.61
N ALA A 195 -38.01 -7.58 -14.22
CA ALA A 195 -38.15 -6.16 -14.48
C ALA A 195 -39.40 -5.63 -13.79
N VAL A 196 -39.31 -4.42 -13.25
CA VAL A 196 -40.44 -3.69 -12.66
C VAL A 196 -40.36 -2.26 -13.18
N ASP A 197 -41.46 -1.74 -13.73
CA ASP A 197 -41.56 -0.38 -14.27
C ASP A 197 -40.43 0.00 -15.26
N GLY A 198 -40.06 -0.95 -16.13
CA GLY A 198 -39.02 -0.75 -17.14
C GLY A 198 -37.57 -0.86 -16.63
N VAL A 199 -37.36 -0.97 -15.31
CA VAL A 199 -36.04 -1.23 -14.72
C VAL A 199 -35.82 -2.73 -14.60
N THR A 200 -34.76 -3.24 -15.25
CA THR A 200 -34.35 -4.64 -15.11
C THR A 200 -33.44 -4.78 -13.89
N ARG A 201 -33.79 -5.69 -12.98
CA ARG A 201 -32.95 -6.01 -11.84
C ARG A 201 -31.66 -6.66 -12.29
N GLN A 202 -30.54 -6.26 -11.69
CA GLN A 202 -29.22 -6.81 -12.02
C GLN A 202 -28.46 -7.18 -10.75
N LEU A 203 -27.65 -8.23 -10.85
CA LEU A 203 -26.58 -8.56 -9.90
C LEU A 203 -25.24 -8.33 -10.59
N ASN A 204 -24.32 -7.66 -9.91
CA ASN A 204 -22.96 -7.44 -10.39
C ASN A 204 -21.98 -7.99 -9.36
N VAL A 205 -21.29 -9.08 -9.70
CA VAL A 205 -20.27 -9.69 -8.82
C VAL A 205 -18.90 -9.15 -9.22
N ALA A 206 -18.20 -8.50 -8.28
CA ALA A 206 -16.85 -8.00 -8.51
C ALA A 206 -15.81 -9.11 -8.29
N TYR A 207 -15.88 -9.80 -7.16
CA TYR A 207 -15.03 -10.94 -6.83
C TYR A 207 -15.56 -11.72 -5.61
N LEU A 208 -15.03 -12.92 -5.43
CA LEU A 208 -15.08 -13.69 -4.20
C LEU A 208 -13.68 -13.74 -3.60
N ILE A 209 -13.53 -13.63 -2.28
CA ILE A 209 -12.23 -13.78 -1.59
C ILE A 209 -12.39 -14.54 -0.28
N ALA A 210 -11.48 -15.48 -0.03
CA ALA A 210 -11.36 -16.21 1.22
C ALA A 210 -9.88 -16.45 1.52
N GLY A 211 -9.39 -15.93 2.65
CA GLY A 211 -7.96 -16.02 3.01
C GLY A 211 -7.05 -15.42 1.93
N SER A 212 -6.09 -16.21 1.48
CA SER A 212 -5.07 -15.89 0.46
C SER A 212 -5.53 -16.12 -0.99
N THR A 213 -6.83 -16.37 -1.21
CA THR A 213 -7.36 -16.78 -2.51
C THR A 213 -8.58 -15.96 -2.91
N PHE A 214 -8.59 -15.42 -4.12
CA PHE A 214 -9.75 -14.76 -4.71
C PHE A 214 -10.13 -15.34 -6.09
N LEU A 215 -11.37 -15.12 -6.51
CA LEU A 215 -11.89 -15.47 -7.83
C LEU A 215 -12.66 -14.27 -8.39
N THR A 216 -12.36 -13.86 -9.62
CA THR A 216 -13.02 -12.74 -10.30
C THR A 216 -13.77 -13.22 -11.55
N PRO A 217 -14.70 -12.42 -12.11
CA PRO A 217 -15.32 -12.68 -13.41
C PRO A 217 -14.32 -12.90 -14.56
N THR A 218 -13.11 -12.36 -14.44
CA THR A 218 -12.05 -12.43 -15.47
C THR A 218 -10.97 -13.47 -15.15
N SER A 219 -11.11 -14.20 -14.04
CA SER A 219 -10.17 -15.25 -13.68
C SER A 219 -10.23 -16.41 -14.69
N PRO A 220 -9.10 -17.05 -15.02
CA PRO A 220 -9.10 -18.20 -15.93
C PRO A 220 -10.04 -19.32 -15.47
N GLY A 221 -10.87 -19.82 -16.37
CA GLY A 221 -11.83 -20.89 -16.06
C GLY A 221 -13.11 -20.43 -15.34
N THR A 222 -13.30 -19.12 -15.17
CA THR A 222 -14.56 -18.54 -14.70
C THR A 222 -15.49 -18.26 -15.88
N THR A 223 -16.77 -18.59 -15.73
CA THR A 223 -17.85 -18.10 -16.58
C THR A 223 -18.60 -17.00 -15.84
N TYR A 224 -18.87 -15.87 -16.49
CA TYR A 224 -19.67 -14.79 -15.92
C TYR A 224 -20.68 -14.27 -16.93
N ALA A 225 -21.97 -14.37 -16.63
CA ALA A 225 -23.05 -13.91 -17.50
C ALA A 225 -24.28 -13.49 -16.69
N ALA A 226 -24.80 -12.29 -16.98
CA ALA A 226 -26.02 -11.75 -16.36
C ALA A 226 -26.04 -11.84 -14.81
N GLY A 227 -24.90 -11.55 -14.18
CA GLY A 227 -24.74 -11.59 -12.72
C GLY A 227 -24.46 -12.97 -12.14
N ASN A 228 -24.48 -14.03 -12.96
CA ASN A 228 -24.11 -15.38 -12.53
C ASN A 228 -22.63 -15.62 -12.77
N LEU A 229 -21.89 -15.96 -11.72
CA LEU A 229 -20.48 -16.35 -11.75
C LEU A 229 -20.39 -17.86 -11.45
N SER A 230 -19.62 -18.61 -12.23
CA SER A 230 -19.29 -20.00 -11.89
C SER A 230 -17.86 -20.35 -12.29
N GLY A 231 -17.20 -21.20 -11.51
CA GLY A 231 -15.82 -21.58 -11.75
C GLY A 231 -15.31 -22.64 -10.78
N SER A 232 -14.04 -22.98 -10.91
CA SER A 232 -13.34 -23.79 -9.90
C SER A 232 -12.54 -22.86 -8.99
N TRP A 233 -12.61 -23.06 -7.68
CA TRP A 233 -11.81 -22.30 -6.73
C TRP A 233 -10.32 -22.52 -7.04
N PRO A 234 -9.53 -21.45 -7.19
CA PRO A 234 -8.16 -21.58 -7.66
C PRO A 234 -7.21 -22.03 -6.55
N ALA A 235 -5.96 -22.30 -6.91
CA ALA A 235 -4.85 -22.30 -5.95
C ALA A 235 -4.66 -20.90 -5.36
N GLU A 236 -3.96 -20.82 -4.22
CA GLU A 236 -3.64 -19.54 -3.59
C GLU A 236 -3.02 -18.57 -4.59
N ASN A 237 -3.57 -17.35 -4.65
CA ASN A 237 -3.19 -16.36 -5.65
C ASN A 237 -2.80 -15.02 -5.05
N LEU A 238 -2.81 -14.85 -3.72
CA LEU A 238 -2.13 -13.77 -3.00
C LEU A 238 -0.72 -14.20 -2.56
N THR A 239 0.14 -14.51 -3.54
CA THR A 239 1.47 -15.10 -3.32
C THR A 239 2.61 -14.08 -3.34
N GLY A 240 2.34 -12.84 -3.74
CA GLY A 240 3.28 -11.73 -3.71
C GLY A 240 3.21 -10.92 -2.42
N SER A 241 4.15 -9.98 -2.28
CA SER A 241 4.19 -9.03 -1.17
C SER A 241 4.38 -7.62 -1.69
N LEU A 242 3.68 -6.67 -1.07
CA LEU A 242 3.76 -5.24 -1.33
C LEU A 242 3.83 -4.49 -0.01
N THR A 243 4.85 -3.65 0.13
CA THR A 243 5.06 -2.80 1.30
C THR A 243 4.69 -1.35 0.96
N VAL A 244 3.82 -0.74 1.74
CA VAL A 244 3.50 0.68 1.69
C VAL A 244 4.18 1.38 2.85
N ARG A 245 5.07 2.34 2.58
CA ARG A 245 5.62 3.19 3.64
C ARG A 245 4.72 4.40 3.82
N ALA A 246 4.04 4.49 4.96
CA ALA A 246 3.05 5.51 5.23
C ALA A 246 3.07 5.99 6.68
N TYR A 247 2.44 7.14 6.92
CA TYR A 247 2.13 7.68 8.25
C TYR A 247 0.84 8.49 8.18
N ALA A 248 0.30 8.85 9.34
CA ALA A 248 -0.96 9.59 9.41
C ALA A 248 -0.91 10.74 10.42
N GLN A 249 -1.72 11.74 10.16
CA GLN A 249 -2.20 12.64 11.21
C GLN A 249 -3.43 12.00 11.87
N ILE A 250 -3.45 11.99 13.20
CA ILE A 250 -4.48 11.32 14.01
C ILE A 250 -5.56 12.33 14.39
N ALA A 251 -6.82 11.96 14.23
CA ALA A 251 -7.97 12.72 14.73
C ALA A 251 -8.88 11.82 15.57
N GLY A 252 -9.29 12.30 16.75
CA GLY A 252 -10.16 11.54 17.66
C GLY A 252 -9.56 10.23 18.16
N GLY A 253 -8.24 10.11 18.22
CA GLY A 253 -7.55 8.88 18.64
C GLY A 253 -7.54 7.74 17.60
N VAL A 254 -7.96 8.03 16.37
CA VAL A 254 -8.03 7.07 15.26
C VAL A 254 -7.19 7.59 14.08
N GLY A 255 -6.38 6.71 13.52
CA GLY A 255 -5.54 6.95 12.36
C GLY A 255 -6.26 6.74 11.03
N ALA A 256 -5.55 7.01 9.95
CA ALA A 256 -6.07 6.85 8.60
C ALA A 256 -6.21 5.35 8.25
N VAL A 257 -7.36 4.95 7.72
CA VAL A 257 -7.56 3.59 7.20
C VAL A 257 -7.09 3.56 5.75
N LEU A 258 -6.00 2.83 5.55
CA LEU A 258 -5.46 2.52 4.24
C LEU A 258 -6.03 1.17 3.77
N GLN A 259 -6.77 1.19 2.68
CA GLN A 259 -7.26 0.00 1.98
C GLN A 259 -6.46 -0.19 0.69
N LEU A 260 -5.86 -1.36 0.52
CA LEU A 260 -5.11 -1.72 -0.68
C LEU A 260 -6.02 -2.47 -1.66
N ARG A 261 -6.07 -1.99 -2.90
CA ARG A 261 -6.66 -2.72 -4.02
C ARG A 261 -5.60 -3.08 -5.05
N VAL A 262 -5.68 -4.30 -5.59
CA VAL A 262 -4.90 -4.73 -6.74
C VAL A 262 -5.84 -5.23 -7.81
N ASP A 263 -5.75 -4.63 -9.00
CA ASP A 263 -6.62 -4.93 -10.15
C ASP A 263 -8.13 -4.91 -9.80
N GLY A 264 -8.51 -4.02 -8.88
CA GLY A 264 -9.89 -3.86 -8.39
C GLY A 264 -10.29 -4.77 -7.22
N VAL A 265 -9.46 -5.74 -6.84
CA VAL A 265 -9.71 -6.62 -5.68
C VAL A 265 -9.17 -5.97 -4.42
N ILE A 266 -9.98 -5.84 -3.37
CA ILE A 266 -9.50 -5.42 -2.04
C ILE A 266 -8.71 -6.59 -1.44
N VAL A 267 -7.40 -6.41 -1.30
CA VAL A 267 -6.49 -7.46 -0.80
C VAL A 267 -6.14 -7.27 0.67
N GLY A 268 -6.40 -6.09 1.23
CA GLY A 268 -6.21 -5.83 2.65
C GLY A 268 -6.53 -4.40 3.04
N MET A 269 -6.64 -4.20 4.35
CA MET A 269 -6.84 -2.89 4.96
C MET A 269 -6.10 -2.82 6.29
N THR A 270 -5.64 -1.63 6.66
CA THR A 270 -4.97 -1.41 7.95
C THR A 270 -5.20 0.02 8.43
N GLU A 271 -5.25 0.21 9.75
CA GLU A 271 -5.23 1.54 10.34
C GLU A 271 -3.77 2.01 10.49
N VAL A 272 -3.42 3.07 9.78
CA VAL A 272 -2.14 3.77 9.87
C VAL A 272 -2.20 4.71 11.08
N ARG A 273 -1.72 4.22 12.23
CA ARG A 273 -1.63 5.00 13.48
C ARG A 273 -0.27 5.69 13.69
N SER A 274 0.73 5.32 12.92
CA SER A 274 2.08 5.87 13.05
C SER A 274 2.09 7.33 12.60
N THR A 275 2.63 8.24 13.41
CA THR A 275 2.82 9.66 13.05
C THR A 275 4.14 9.93 12.34
N THR A 276 5.01 8.92 12.26
CA THR A 276 6.23 8.90 11.48
C THR A 276 6.17 7.78 10.43
N PRO A 277 6.90 7.91 9.30
CA PRO A 277 6.85 6.91 8.22
C PRO A 277 7.23 5.49 8.67
N THR A 278 6.29 4.56 8.50
CA THR A 278 6.40 3.15 8.88
C THR A 278 5.95 2.24 7.73
N ASP A 279 6.52 1.04 7.64
CA ASP A 279 6.23 0.07 6.58
C ASP A 279 5.02 -0.81 6.95
N TYR A 280 4.05 -0.90 6.04
CA TYR A 280 2.86 -1.75 6.14
C TYR A 280 2.88 -2.76 4.98
N THR A 281 2.87 -4.06 5.28
CA THR A 281 3.04 -5.11 4.27
C THR A 281 1.74 -5.87 4.04
N PHE A 282 1.41 -6.11 2.77
CA PHE A 282 0.21 -6.79 2.32
C PHE A 282 0.57 -7.98 1.42
N ALA A 283 -0.18 -9.07 1.57
CA ALA A 283 -0.20 -10.12 0.57
C ALA A 283 -0.97 -9.62 -0.67
N VAL A 284 -0.38 -9.81 -1.85
CA VAL A 284 -0.93 -9.33 -3.12
C VAL A 284 -0.84 -10.43 -4.17
N PRO A 285 -1.63 -10.39 -5.25
CA PRO A 285 -1.34 -11.26 -6.38
C PRO A 285 0.02 -10.95 -6.99
N LYS A 286 0.52 -11.89 -7.78
CA LYS A 286 1.75 -11.66 -8.55
C LYS A 286 1.53 -10.45 -9.46
N LEU A 287 2.23 -9.37 -9.16
CA LEU A 287 2.14 -8.12 -9.90
C LEU A 287 2.90 -8.25 -11.22
N THR A 288 2.27 -7.78 -12.29
CA THR A 288 2.84 -7.75 -13.65
C THR A 288 2.76 -6.34 -14.22
N ALA A 289 3.47 -6.07 -15.32
CA ALA A 289 3.33 -4.80 -16.02
C ALA A 289 1.84 -4.54 -16.34
N GLY A 290 1.35 -3.35 -16.03
CA GLY A 290 -0.05 -2.99 -16.18
C GLY A 290 -0.96 -3.34 -14.99
N SER A 291 -0.51 -4.12 -14.01
CA SER A 291 -1.26 -4.33 -12.76
C SER A 291 -1.53 -2.98 -12.08
N ARG A 292 -2.78 -2.74 -11.70
CA ARG A 292 -3.23 -1.52 -11.02
C ARG A 292 -3.16 -1.68 -9.52
N ILE A 293 -2.63 -0.68 -8.84
CA ILE A 293 -2.50 -0.61 -7.38
C ILE A 293 -3.20 0.67 -6.92
N ASP A 294 -4.28 0.55 -6.16
CA ASP A 294 -4.97 1.68 -5.57
C ASP A 294 -4.79 1.67 -4.05
N LEU A 295 -4.19 2.72 -3.50
CA LEU A 295 -4.06 2.97 -2.06
C LEU A 295 -5.20 3.90 -1.63
N VAL A 296 -6.29 3.33 -1.13
CA VAL A 296 -7.52 4.07 -0.83
C VAL A 296 -7.53 4.52 0.62
N TYR A 297 -7.69 5.82 0.84
CA TYR A 297 -7.95 6.42 2.14
C TYR A 297 -9.47 6.55 2.33
N THR A 298 -10.02 5.92 3.38
CA THR A 298 -11.48 5.67 3.47
C THR A 298 -12.20 6.30 4.65
N ASN A 299 -11.49 6.89 5.62
CA ASN A 299 -12.09 7.41 6.85
C ASN A 299 -11.64 8.84 7.19
N ASP A 300 -11.50 9.69 6.18
CA ASP A 300 -11.31 11.13 6.36
C ASP A 300 -12.41 11.75 7.23
N VAL A 301 -11.99 12.56 8.20
CA VAL A 301 -12.83 13.29 9.13
C VAL A 301 -11.98 14.24 9.98
N SER A 302 -12.50 15.44 10.21
CA SER A 302 -12.00 16.35 11.23
C SER A 302 -12.71 16.13 12.58
N VAL A 303 -11.94 15.99 13.66
CA VAL A 303 -12.45 15.80 15.03
C VAL A 303 -11.76 16.79 15.96
N ASN A 304 -12.54 17.63 16.64
CA ASN A 304 -12.03 18.65 17.58
C ASN A 304 -10.94 19.56 16.99
N GLY A 305 -11.07 19.93 15.71
CA GLY A 305 -10.10 20.78 15.00
C GLY A 305 -8.82 20.07 14.55
N ALA A 306 -8.66 18.78 14.86
CA ALA A 306 -7.62 17.94 14.27
C ALA A 306 -8.17 17.23 13.05
N ASP A 307 -7.42 17.28 11.96
CA ASP A 307 -7.78 16.66 10.70
C ASP A 307 -7.03 15.33 10.53
N ARG A 308 -7.75 14.28 10.12
CA ARG A 308 -7.15 12.97 9.88
C ARG A 308 -6.63 12.96 8.45
N ASN A 309 -5.36 12.65 8.27
CA ASN A 309 -4.74 12.67 6.94
C ASN A 309 -3.83 11.47 6.76
N LEU A 310 -3.71 10.96 5.54
CA LEU A 310 -2.81 9.87 5.18
C LEU A 310 -1.65 10.39 4.33
N PHE A 311 -0.44 9.95 4.61
CA PHE A 311 0.76 10.30 3.86
C PHE A 311 1.48 9.03 3.44
N VAL A 312 1.59 8.82 2.13
CA VAL A 312 2.32 7.71 1.52
C VAL A 312 3.66 8.23 1.01
N GLN A 313 4.76 7.58 1.36
CA GLN A 313 6.09 7.91 0.85
C GLN A 313 6.44 7.10 -0.39
N TYR A 314 6.21 5.80 -0.33
CA TYR A 314 6.46 4.90 -1.45
C TYR A 314 5.68 3.59 -1.29
N VAL A 315 5.57 2.89 -2.40
CA VAL A 315 5.20 1.47 -2.47
C VAL A 315 6.42 0.69 -2.94
N ARG A 316 6.74 -0.40 -2.26
CA ARG A 316 7.86 -1.27 -2.60
C ARG A 316 7.39 -2.69 -2.84
N THR A 317 7.92 -3.31 -3.88
CA THR A 317 7.77 -4.73 -4.18
C THR A 317 9.16 -5.33 -4.40
N ASN A 318 9.26 -6.63 -4.69
CA ASN A 318 10.54 -7.29 -4.95
C ASN A 318 11.26 -6.66 -6.17
N GLY A 319 12.19 -5.75 -5.89
CA GLY A 319 13.06 -5.11 -6.88
C GLY A 319 12.59 -3.74 -7.41
N LEU A 320 11.43 -3.24 -6.99
CA LEU A 320 10.86 -1.98 -7.48
C LEU A 320 10.34 -1.11 -6.34
N THR A 321 10.65 0.19 -6.40
CA THR A 321 10.06 1.23 -5.56
C THR A 321 9.28 2.19 -6.45
N LEU A 322 7.99 2.30 -6.21
CA LEU A 322 7.08 3.26 -6.82
C LEU A 322 6.86 4.43 -5.86
N VAL A 323 6.92 5.65 -6.37
CA VAL A 323 6.79 6.86 -5.56
C VAL A 323 5.56 7.66 -6.01
N PRO A 324 4.82 8.30 -5.09
CA PRO A 324 3.58 9.01 -5.43
C PRO A 324 3.76 10.19 -6.39
N PHE A 325 4.94 10.80 -6.43
CA PHE A 325 5.25 11.94 -7.30
C PHE A 325 5.73 11.55 -8.70
N ALA A 326 5.67 10.26 -9.06
CA ALA A 326 5.94 9.82 -10.42
C ALA A 326 4.83 10.32 -11.38
N SER A 327 5.20 10.64 -12.62
CA SER A 327 4.29 11.25 -13.60
C SER A 327 3.09 10.36 -13.99
N ASN A 328 3.18 9.06 -13.75
CA ASN A 328 2.12 8.08 -14.01
C ASN A 328 1.30 7.72 -12.76
N VAL A 329 1.42 8.50 -11.68
CA VAL A 329 0.68 8.31 -10.42
C VAL A 329 -0.22 9.51 -10.19
N VAL A 330 -1.46 9.23 -9.79
CA VAL A 330 -2.48 10.26 -9.53
C VAL A 330 -3.11 10.06 -8.17
N PHE A 331 -3.58 11.15 -7.56
CA PHE A 331 -4.56 11.11 -6.48
C PHE A 331 -5.94 11.38 -7.06
N ASP A 332 -6.88 10.46 -6.82
CA ASP A 332 -8.24 10.51 -7.29
C ASP A 332 -9.18 10.70 -6.09
N ALA A 333 -9.66 11.93 -5.92
CA ALA A 333 -10.43 12.32 -4.76
C ALA A 333 -11.86 11.79 -4.83
N GLY A 334 -12.34 11.16 -3.76
CA GLY A 334 -13.69 10.61 -3.73
C GLY A 334 -13.92 9.62 -2.61
N ASN A 335 -15.21 9.31 -2.37
CA ASN A 335 -15.63 8.31 -1.39
C ASN A 335 -15.94 6.98 -2.07
N GLY A 336 -15.51 5.87 -1.46
CA GLY A 336 -15.84 4.53 -1.95
C GLY A 336 -15.29 4.28 -3.36
N GLU A 337 -16.16 3.98 -4.32
CA GLU A 337 -15.74 3.74 -5.71
C GLU A 337 -15.40 5.02 -6.48
N ALA A 338 -15.87 6.19 -6.03
CA ALA A 338 -15.47 7.47 -6.64
C ALA A 338 -13.97 7.76 -6.41
N ALA A 339 -13.34 7.11 -5.43
CA ALA A 339 -11.90 7.18 -5.22
C ALA A 339 -11.07 6.47 -6.32
N VAL A 340 -11.71 5.70 -7.20
CA VAL A 340 -11.03 4.85 -8.19
C VAL A 340 -11.66 4.94 -9.59
N ASP A 341 -12.49 5.95 -9.86
CA ASP A 341 -13.21 6.11 -11.13
C ASP A 341 -12.46 6.93 -12.18
N GLY A 342 -11.42 7.67 -11.78
CA GLY A 342 -10.57 8.51 -12.62
C GLY A 342 -11.13 9.90 -12.89
N VAL A 343 -12.26 10.27 -12.29
CA VAL A 343 -12.95 11.53 -12.57
C VAL A 343 -12.27 12.70 -11.87
N SER A 344 -11.76 12.51 -10.65
CA SER A 344 -11.14 13.55 -9.82
C SER A 344 -9.63 13.37 -9.71
N ALA A 345 -9.00 12.83 -10.76
CA ALA A 345 -7.58 12.51 -10.80
C ALA A 345 -6.71 13.77 -10.95
N THR A 346 -5.75 13.93 -10.03
CA THR A 346 -4.78 15.02 -10.00
C THR A 346 -3.37 14.50 -9.71
N ALA A 347 -2.33 15.29 -10.01
CA ALA A 347 -0.97 14.94 -9.61
C ALA A 347 -0.86 14.91 -8.08
N THR A 348 -0.05 13.98 -7.54
CA THR A 348 0.09 13.81 -6.09
C THR A 348 1.54 13.81 -5.66
N ASN A 349 1.78 14.22 -4.42
CA ASN A 349 3.07 14.10 -3.72
C ASN A 349 3.03 13.02 -2.63
N GLY A 350 1.92 12.27 -2.51
CA GLY A 350 1.72 11.25 -1.49
C GLY A 350 0.89 11.71 -0.29
N ALA A 351 0.59 13.00 -0.14
CA ALA A 351 -0.33 13.49 0.88
C ALA A 351 -1.79 13.36 0.41
N MET A 352 -2.64 12.79 1.26
CA MET A 352 -4.06 12.61 1.04
C MET A 352 -4.82 13.33 2.16
N TYR A 353 -5.34 14.52 1.85
CA TYR A 353 -6.06 15.39 2.78
C TYR A 353 -7.58 15.18 2.78
N SER A 354 -8.04 14.18 2.05
CA SER A 354 -9.44 13.79 1.95
C SER A 354 -9.52 12.35 1.49
N ASN A 355 -10.70 11.74 1.63
CA ASN A 355 -10.94 10.43 1.05
C ASN A 355 -10.63 10.43 -0.45
N GLY A 356 -10.02 9.34 -0.90
CA GLY A 356 -9.58 9.18 -2.29
C GLY A 356 -8.58 8.04 -2.41
N ALA A 357 -7.99 7.87 -3.59
CA ALA A 357 -6.94 6.89 -3.79
C ALA A 357 -5.71 7.47 -4.46
N ILE A 358 -4.52 7.08 -3.98
CA ILE A 358 -3.31 7.17 -4.79
C ILE A 358 -3.28 5.95 -5.70
N ARG A 359 -3.30 6.20 -7.01
CA ARG A 359 -3.47 5.18 -8.05
C ARG A 359 -2.17 5.04 -8.83
N LEU A 360 -1.60 3.85 -8.80
CA LEU A 360 -0.35 3.51 -9.47
C LEU A 360 -0.60 2.38 -10.47
N THR A 361 0.13 2.41 -11.58
CA THR A 361 0.19 1.28 -12.51
C THR A 361 1.61 0.72 -12.50
N MET A 362 1.71 -0.61 -12.37
CA MET A 362 2.99 -1.28 -12.46
C MET A 362 3.65 -0.99 -13.83
N PRO A 363 4.85 -0.39 -13.84
CA PRO A 363 5.53 -0.08 -15.08
C PRO A 363 5.95 -1.37 -15.79
N GLU A 364 6.23 -1.25 -17.09
CA GLU A 364 6.99 -2.29 -17.78
C GLU A 364 8.32 -2.51 -17.07
N ALA A 365 8.80 -3.75 -17.08
CA ALA A 365 10.07 -4.11 -16.48
C ALA A 365 11.18 -3.28 -17.13
N VAL A 366 11.75 -2.33 -16.39
CA VAL A 366 12.89 -1.56 -16.87
C VAL A 366 14.12 -2.47 -16.79
N ALA A 367 14.95 -2.46 -17.82
CA ALA A 367 16.23 -3.17 -17.79
C ALA A 367 17.04 -2.74 -16.56
N ALA A 368 17.59 -3.71 -15.83
CA ALA A 368 18.41 -3.43 -14.67
C ALA A 368 19.59 -2.52 -15.04
N TYR A 369 19.86 -1.51 -14.21
CA TYR A 369 21.04 -0.66 -14.39
C TYR A 369 22.32 -1.49 -14.25
N SER A 370 23.24 -1.34 -15.21
CA SER A 370 24.54 -2.00 -15.18
C SER A 370 25.36 -1.61 -13.93
N PRO A 371 26.31 -2.44 -13.48
CA PRO A 371 27.22 -2.08 -12.39
C PRO A 371 27.93 -0.74 -12.62
N ALA A 372 28.30 -0.43 -13.87
CA ALA A 372 28.90 0.85 -14.25
C ALA A 372 27.95 2.05 -14.00
N GLN A 373 26.66 1.92 -14.36
CA GLN A 373 25.66 2.95 -14.09
C GLN A 373 25.41 3.13 -12.58
N GLN A 374 25.38 2.03 -11.81
CA GLN A 374 25.24 2.09 -10.36
C GLN A 374 26.43 2.80 -9.71
N ALA A 375 27.65 2.47 -10.16
CA ALA A 375 28.88 3.11 -9.69
C ALA A 375 28.95 4.60 -10.08
N ALA A 376 28.55 4.95 -11.31
CA ALA A 376 28.44 6.33 -11.77
C ALA A 376 27.43 7.15 -10.94
N SER A 377 26.25 6.58 -10.65
CA SER A 377 25.25 7.21 -9.78
C SER A 377 25.83 7.51 -8.39
N ARG A 378 26.55 6.57 -7.79
CA ARG A 378 27.19 6.76 -6.47
C ARG A 378 28.21 7.89 -6.49
N LEU A 379 29.12 7.90 -7.46
CA LEU A 379 30.11 8.97 -7.61
C LEU A 379 29.42 10.33 -7.72
N LEU A 380 28.44 10.44 -8.61
CA LEU A 380 27.76 11.70 -8.87
C LEU A 380 26.94 12.18 -7.68
N GLN A 381 26.29 11.29 -6.92
CA GLN A 381 25.61 11.68 -5.68
C GLN A 381 26.57 12.24 -4.62
N GLN A 382 27.82 11.78 -4.60
CA GLN A 382 28.83 12.27 -3.67
C GLN A 382 29.50 13.56 -4.17
N GLY A 383 29.82 13.62 -5.46
CA GLY A 383 30.60 14.68 -6.10
C GLY A 383 29.81 15.79 -6.77
N SER A 384 28.47 15.77 -6.74
CA SER A 384 27.60 16.81 -7.33
C SER A 384 26.44 17.16 -6.40
N PHE A 385 25.56 18.07 -6.82
CA PHE A 385 24.29 18.35 -6.14
C PHE A 385 23.10 17.50 -6.63
N GLY A 386 23.36 16.52 -7.51
CA GLY A 386 22.36 15.57 -7.98
C GLY A 386 22.53 15.25 -9.46
N PRO A 387 22.70 13.97 -9.85
CA PRO A 387 22.81 13.62 -11.27
C PRO A 387 21.46 13.51 -11.97
N THR A 388 21.47 13.79 -13.27
CA THR A 388 20.43 13.31 -14.18
C THR A 388 20.74 11.88 -14.66
N LEU A 389 19.76 11.19 -15.26
CA LEU A 389 20.00 9.90 -15.94
C LEU A 389 20.98 10.04 -17.11
N ALA A 390 21.06 11.21 -17.75
CA ALA A 390 22.02 11.48 -18.81
C ALA A 390 23.44 11.54 -18.25
N ASP A 391 23.63 12.19 -17.10
CA ASP A 391 24.93 12.25 -16.41
C ASP A 391 25.41 10.86 -16.00
N ILE A 392 24.52 10.03 -15.44
CA ILE A 392 24.84 8.65 -15.06
C ILE A 392 25.30 7.84 -16.29
N LYS A 393 24.58 7.96 -17.41
CA LYS A 393 24.95 7.27 -18.66
C LYS A 393 26.31 7.75 -19.18
N ARG A 394 26.55 9.06 -19.16
CA ARG A 394 27.81 9.66 -19.61
C ARG A 394 28.98 9.18 -18.77
N VAL A 395 28.87 9.26 -17.44
CA VAL A 395 29.92 8.82 -16.51
C VAL A 395 30.15 7.32 -16.56
N ALA A 396 29.09 6.52 -16.75
CA ALA A 396 29.23 5.08 -16.95
C ALA A 396 30.01 4.73 -18.23
N GLN A 397 29.97 5.59 -19.26
CA GLN A 397 30.70 5.41 -20.51
C GLN A 397 32.14 5.90 -20.43
N MET A 398 32.38 7.09 -19.88
CA MET A 398 33.72 7.70 -19.82
C MET A 398 34.58 7.21 -18.64
N GLY A 399 33.94 6.71 -17.58
CA GLY A 399 34.60 6.30 -16.35
C GLY A 399 34.77 7.42 -15.31
N HIS A 400 34.98 7.04 -14.06
CA HIS A 400 35.05 7.96 -12.91
C HIS A 400 36.22 8.94 -13.00
N ALA A 401 37.43 8.44 -13.30
CA ALA A 401 38.64 9.25 -13.37
C ALA A 401 38.51 10.36 -14.41
N ALA A 402 38.04 10.02 -15.62
CA ALA A 402 37.84 10.99 -16.68
C ALA A 402 36.80 12.08 -16.31
N TRP A 403 35.73 11.73 -15.59
CA TRP A 403 34.78 12.74 -15.09
C TRP A 403 35.40 13.66 -14.05
N ILE A 404 36.21 13.11 -13.13
CA ILE A 404 36.95 13.92 -12.14
C ILE A 404 37.92 14.86 -12.85
N ASP A 405 38.70 14.36 -13.81
CA ASP A 405 39.66 15.16 -14.58
C ASP A 405 38.96 16.29 -15.35
N GLU A 406 37.81 16.02 -15.97
CA GLU A 406 36.97 17.07 -16.60
C GLU A 406 36.54 18.13 -15.58
N GLN A 407 36.07 17.72 -14.40
CA GLN A 407 35.61 18.65 -13.37
C GLN A 407 36.75 19.49 -12.78
N LEU A 408 37.93 18.91 -12.62
CA LEU A 408 39.13 19.62 -12.17
C LEU A 408 39.63 20.62 -13.21
N ALA A 409 39.46 20.33 -14.50
CA ALA A 409 39.87 21.20 -15.61
C ALA A 409 38.94 22.41 -15.82
N LEU A 410 37.70 22.38 -15.31
CA LEU A 410 36.76 23.51 -15.45
C LEU A 410 37.27 24.74 -14.69
N PRO A 411 37.42 25.91 -15.36
CA PRO A 411 37.88 27.13 -14.71
C PRO A 411 36.85 27.64 -13.71
N PHE A 412 37.32 28.28 -12.64
CA PHE A 412 36.44 29.01 -11.75
C PHE A 412 35.81 30.21 -12.49
N VAL A 413 34.49 30.34 -12.37
CA VAL A 413 33.73 31.51 -12.84
C VAL A 413 32.95 32.07 -11.66
N ALA A 414 33.20 33.33 -11.30
CA ALA A 414 32.44 34.00 -10.25
C ALA A 414 31.00 34.23 -10.69
N ASP A 415 30.03 33.85 -9.85
CA ASP A 415 28.62 33.98 -10.18
C ASP A 415 27.75 34.47 -9.01
N MET A 416 28.23 34.30 -7.78
CA MET A 416 27.51 34.76 -6.58
C MET A 416 27.55 36.28 -6.47
N LEU A 417 28.75 36.88 -6.51
CA LEU A 417 28.90 38.33 -6.43
C LEU A 417 28.22 39.05 -7.62
N PRO A 418 28.43 38.64 -8.89
CA PRO A 418 27.73 39.24 -10.02
C PRO A 418 26.20 39.21 -9.89
N ALA A 419 25.62 38.13 -9.37
CA ALA A 419 24.17 38.04 -9.16
C ALA A 419 23.65 39.08 -8.16
N VAL A 420 24.37 39.31 -7.05
CA VAL A 420 24.00 40.37 -6.08
C VAL A 420 24.24 41.76 -6.67
N GLN A 421 25.35 41.96 -7.38
CA GLN A 421 25.67 43.25 -7.99
C GLN A 421 24.64 43.65 -9.05
N ALA A 422 24.11 42.69 -9.82
CA ALA A 422 23.03 42.94 -10.77
C ALA A 422 21.77 43.46 -10.07
N ARG A 423 21.47 43.02 -8.84
CA ARG A 423 20.38 43.58 -8.03
C ARG A 423 20.70 45.00 -7.57
N TYR A 424 21.91 45.23 -7.07
CA TYR A 424 22.34 46.57 -6.62
C TYR A 424 22.40 47.60 -7.76
N ALA A 425 22.57 47.16 -9.01
CA ALA A 425 22.54 48.01 -10.19
C ALA A 425 21.13 48.54 -10.53
N LEU A 426 20.07 47.95 -9.96
CA LEU A 426 18.69 48.43 -10.12
C LEU A 426 18.38 49.71 -9.31
N GLY A 427 19.32 50.17 -8.48
CA GLY A 427 19.23 51.43 -7.73
C GLY A 427 19.19 51.24 -6.21
N ASP A 428 19.07 52.36 -5.48
CA ASP A 428 19.21 52.41 -4.02
C ASP A 428 18.17 51.57 -3.27
N ALA A 429 16.97 51.40 -3.85
CA ALA A 429 15.94 50.54 -3.28
C ALA A 429 16.38 49.07 -3.11
N TYR A 430 17.39 48.60 -3.87
CA TYR A 430 17.91 47.22 -3.84
C TYR A 430 19.23 47.07 -3.06
N ARG A 431 19.76 48.16 -2.51
CA ARG A 431 20.97 48.18 -1.68
C ARG A 431 20.61 48.06 -0.19
N PRO A 432 21.56 47.72 0.71
CA PRO A 432 21.27 47.61 2.14
C PRO A 432 20.54 48.84 2.68
N GLY A 433 19.41 48.63 3.36
CA GLY A 433 18.53 49.69 3.85
C GLY A 433 17.41 50.12 2.87
N GLY A 434 17.45 49.67 1.62
CA GLY A 434 16.40 49.92 0.64
C GLY A 434 15.19 48.98 0.77
N ALA A 435 14.01 49.45 0.33
CA ALA A 435 12.74 48.74 0.47
C ALA A 435 12.66 47.37 -0.24
N ASN A 436 13.50 47.14 -1.26
CA ASN A 436 13.53 45.92 -2.05
C ASN A 436 14.75 45.03 -1.73
N TYR A 437 15.60 45.39 -0.76
CA TYR A 437 16.78 44.62 -0.41
C TYR A 437 16.42 43.32 0.32
N THR A 438 17.03 42.21 -0.07
CA THR A 438 16.99 40.95 0.69
C THR A 438 18.27 40.15 0.48
N ALA A 439 18.79 39.54 1.56
CA ALA A 439 19.96 38.66 1.49
C ALA A 439 19.63 37.28 0.89
N SER A 440 18.34 36.95 0.73
CA SER A 440 17.89 35.67 0.17
C SER A 440 18.37 35.43 -1.27
N TRP A 441 18.74 36.49 -2.01
CA TRP A 441 19.30 36.39 -3.36
C TRP A 441 20.52 35.48 -3.44
N VAL A 442 21.36 35.46 -2.39
CA VAL A 442 22.54 34.58 -2.38
C VAL A 442 22.12 33.11 -2.32
N GLY A 443 21.17 32.78 -1.45
CA GLY A 443 20.61 31.42 -1.36
C GLY A 443 19.88 31.00 -2.63
N GLN A 444 19.11 31.91 -3.24
CA GLN A 444 18.45 31.67 -4.53
C GLN A 444 19.47 31.37 -5.63
N ARG A 445 20.56 32.15 -5.70
CA ARG A 445 21.64 31.91 -6.68
C ARG A 445 22.36 30.59 -6.41
N PHE A 446 22.65 30.28 -5.15
CA PHE A 446 23.27 29.01 -4.76
C PHE A 446 22.47 27.82 -5.29
N TRP A 447 21.16 27.77 -5.03
CA TRP A 447 20.32 26.63 -5.47
C TRP A 447 20.17 26.55 -6.99
N ALA A 448 20.04 27.70 -7.68
CA ALA A 448 20.03 27.71 -9.13
C ALA A 448 21.34 27.16 -9.71
N ALA A 449 22.47 27.57 -9.14
CA ALA A 449 23.79 27.14 -9.60
C ALA A 449 24.09 25.68 -9.24
N ALA A 450 23.66 25.20 -8.06
CA ALA A 450 23.75 23.80 -7.66
C ALA A 450 23.04 22.89 -8.68
N ALA A 451 21.87 23.29 -9.19
CA ALA A 451 21.10 22.51 -10.14
C ALA A 451 21.64 22.56 -11.59
N THR A 452 22.36 23.63 -11.98
CA THR A 452 22.60 23.91 -13.42
C THR A 452 24.05 24.15 -13.81
N SER A 453 24.96 24.37 -12.86
CA SER A 453 26.34 24.73 -13.21
C SER A 453 27.15 23.51 -13.65
N PRO A 454 28.07 23.66 -14.62
CA PRO A 454 28.88 22.55 -15.11
C PRO A 454 29.98 22.11 -14.12
N ASP A 455 30.41 22.97 -13.20
CA ASP A 455 31.49 22.76 -12.23
C ASP A 455 31.00 22.15 -10.90
N GLN A 456 30.19 21.10 -11.00
CA GLN A 456 29.54 20.43 -9.86
C GLN A 456 30.50 20.02 -8.74
N LEU A 457 31.67 19.44 -9.07
CA LEU A 457 32.65 19.02 -8.06
C LEU A 457 33.22 20.20 -7.28
N ARG A 458 33.54 21.31 -7.97
CA ARG A 458 34.04 22.53 -7.35
C ARG A 458 33.05 23.09 -6.34
N ARG A 459 31.77 23.15 -6.72
CA ARG A 459 30.70 23.66 -5.86
C ARG A 459 30.41 22.72 -4.69
N ARG A 460 30.45 21.41 -4.92
CA ARG A 460 30.24 20.41 -3.86
C ARG A 460 31.36 20.49 -2.82
N MET A 461 32.60 20.61 -3.26
CA MET A 461 33.76 20.80 -2.38
C MET A 461 33.74 22.16 -1.69
N GLY A 462 33.40 23.23 -2.42
CA GLY A 462 33.25 24.57 -1.85
C GLY A 462 32.18 24.63 -0.77
N PHE A 463 31.05 23.94 -0.96
CA PHE A 463 30.02 23.81 0.06
C PHE A 463 30.51 23.04 1.29
N ALA A 464 31.27 21.95 1.11
CA ALA A 464 31.87 21.22 2.23
C ALA A 464 32.87 22.09 3.00
N LEU A 465 33.75 22.80 2.31
CA LEU A 465 34.71 23.72 2.91
C LEU A 465 34.04 24.89 3.62
N HIS A 466 32.92 25.41 3.09
CA HIS A 466 32.13 26.43 3.78
C HIS A 466 31.56 25.94 5.13
N GLN A 467 31.36 24.62 5.33
CA GLN A 467 30.97 24.10 6.64
C GLN A 467 32.15 24.08 7.64
N VAL A 468 33.38 24.13 7.14
CA VAL A 468 34.61 24.23 7.97
C VAL A 468 34.92 25.69 8.24
N VAL A 469 35.16 26.48 7.19
CA VAL A 469 35.38 27.94 7.27
C VAL A 469 34.05 28.68 7.22
N MET A 470 33.29 28.59 8.30
CA MET A 470 31.87 28.99 8.30
C MET A 470 31.67 30.51 8.42
N VAL A 471 30.77 31.04 7.59
CA VAL A 471 30.14 32.37 7.77
C VAL A 471 28.63 32.21 7.61
N SER A 472 27.84 32.82 8.48
CA SER A 472 26.38 32.71 8.48
C SER A 472 25.70 33.99 8.05
N LEU A 473 24.77 33.93 7.08
CA LEU A 473 23.82 35.02 6.83
C LEU A 473 22.73 35.14 7.89
N ALA A 474 22.59 34.15 8.78
CA ALA A 474 21.66 34.26 9.91
C ALA A 474 22.20 35.20 11.02
N ASP A 475 23.50 35.48 11.01
CA ASP A 475 24.14 36.38 11.97
C ASP A 475 23.78 37.84 11.67
N SER A 476 23.46 38.61 12.72
CA SER A 476 23.00 39.99 12.61
C SER A 476 24.09 40.94 12.09
N ASN A 477 25.37 40.63 12.24
CA ASN A 477 26.48 41.42 11.71
C ASN A 477 26.68 41.19 10.20
N VAL A 478 26.19 40.07 9.66
CA VAL A 478 26.40 39.69 8.25
C VAL A 478 25.12 39.80 7.41
N ASN A 479 23.92 39.69 7.99
CA ASN A 479 22.65 39.59 7.26
C ASN A 479 22.36 40.75 6.29
N SER A 480 22.89 41.94 6.56
CA SER A 480 22.73 43.15 5.75
C SER A 480 23.85 43.34 4.71
N HIS A 481 24.77 42.38 4.63
CA HIS A 481 25.97 42.43 3.81
C HIS A 481 26.00 41.36 2.71
N ALA A 482 24.87 41.18 1.98
CA ALA A 482 24.74 40.15 0.93
C ALA A 482 25.86 40.19 -0.12
N ARG A 483 26.37 41.39 -0.47
CA ARG A 483 27.50 41.53 -1.39
C ARG A 483 28.81 40.93 -0.85
N ALA A 484 29.12 41.17 0.43
CA ALA A 484 30.31 40.62 1.07
C ALA A 484 30.20 39.11 1.21
N TYR A 485 29.03 38.61 1.60
CA TYR A 485 28.79 37.18 1.72
C TYR A 485 28.82 36.47 0.35
N ALA A 486 28.26 37.06 -0.70
CA ALA A 486 28.34 36.50 -2.05
C ALA A 486 29.79 36.39 -2.55
N GLN A 487 30.60 37.43 -2.31
CA GLN A 487 32.04 37.37 -2.58
C GLN A 487 32.74 36.29 -1.76
N TYR A 488 32.34 36.07 -0.51
CA TYR A 488 32.89 35.01 0.32
C TYR A 488 32.64 33.62 -0.28
N VAL A 489 31.41 33.35 -0.73
CA VAL A 489 31.08 32.07 -1.37
C VAL A 489 31.86 31.88 -2.67
N ASP A 490 32.02 32.93 -3.49
CA ASP A 490 32.87 32.89 -4.69
C ASP A 490 34.35 32.62 -4.32
N THR A 491 34.86 33.20 -3.22
CA THR A 491 36.21 32.95 -2.72
C THR A 491 36.38 31.47 -2.33
N VAL A 492 35.46 30.91 -1.56
CA VAL A 492 35.53 29.49 -1.17
C VAL A 492 35.49 28.58 -2.42
N ASN A 493 34.58 28.85 -3.38
CA ASN A 493 34.50 28.08 -4.62
C ASN A 493 35.76 28.20 -5.49
N ARG A 494 36.39 29.37 -5.54
CA ARG A 494 37.65 29.59 -6.28
C ARG A 494 38.76 28.68 -5.77
N HIS A 495 38.89 28.57 -4.44
CA HIS A 495 39.95 27.78 -3.80
C HIS A 495 39.56 26.33 -3.49
N ALA A 496 38.32 25.92 -3.81
CA ALA A 496 37.77 24.63 -3.39
C ALA A 496 38.57 23.40 -3.83
N LEU A 497 39.24 23.46 -4.98
CA LEU A 497 40.04 22.37 -5.53
C LEU A 497 41.55 22.64 -5.46
N GLY A 498 41.95 23.63 -4.67
CA GLY A 498 43.33 24.13 -4.59
C GLY A 498 44.00 23.88 -3.25
N ASN A 499 44.97 24.72 -2.93
CA ASN A 499 45.72 24.63 -1.69
C ASN A 499 44.95 25.25 -0.51
N TYR A 500 44.86 24.53 0.62
CA TYR A 500 44.11 24.97 1.79
C TYR A 500 44.70 26.22 2.47
N ARG A 501 46.03 26.40 2.43
CA ARG A 501 46.70 27.60 2.96
C ARG A 501 46.30 28.86 2.19
N ASP A 502 46.09 28.75 0.88
CA ASP A 502 45.61 29.86 0.04
C ASP A 502 44.16 30.20 0.37
N LEU A 503 43.30 29.18 0.51
CA LEU A 503 41.92 29.38 0.97
C LEU A 503 41.90 30.11 2.31
N LEU A 504 42.65 29.63 3.29
CA LEU A 504 42.66 30.20 4.63
C LEU A 504 43.17 31.64 4.62
N GLY A 505 44.18 31.94 3.80
CA GLY A 505 44.66 33.31 3.59
C GLY A 505 43.57 34.22 3.02
N ALA A 506 42.82 33.76 2.02
CA ALA A 506 41.74 34.52 1.42
C ALA A 506 40.53 34.70 2.38
N VAL A 507 40.26 33.70 3.22
CA VAL A 507 39.24 33.75 4.28
C VAL A 507 39.62 34.77 5.35
N ALA A 508 40.87 34.78 5.81
CA ALA A 508 41.35 35.67 6.88
C ALA A 508 41.15 37.16 6.55
N ILE A 509 41.32 37.53 5.27
CA ILE A 509 41.17 38.92 4.79
C ILE A 509 39.77 39.21 4.21
N SER A 510 38.83 38.26 4.28
CA SER A 510 37.47 38.45 3.78
C SER A 510 36.69 39.41 4.68
N PRO A 511 36.02 40.44 4.12
CA PRO A 511 35.14 41.30 4.91
C PRO A 511 34.02 40.52 5.61
N ALA A 512 33.48 39.47 4.97
CA ALA A 512 32.41 38.66 5.56
C ALA A 512 32.90 37.89 6.80
N MET A 513 34.10 37.32 6.74
CA MET A 513 34.70 36.64 7.89
C MET A 513 35.10 37.64 8.99
N GLY A 514 35.65 38.79 8.59
CA GLY A 514 35.97 39.92 9.48
C GLY A 514 34.78 40.39 10.33
N MET A 515 33.60 40.46 9.72
CA MET A 515 32.37 40.80 10.44
C MET A 515 31.87 39.64 11.32
N TYR A 516 31.97 38.41 10.82
CA TYR A 516 31.45 37.22 11.50
C TYR A 516 32.24 36.85 12.77
N LEU A 517 33.58 36.95 12.71
CA LEU A 517 34.48 36.65 13.84
C LEU A 517 35.11 37.91 14.43
N SER A 518 34.45 39.05 14.24
CA SER A 518 34.73 40.35 14.87
C SER A 518 36.15 40.91 14.75
N HIS A 519 37.01 40.32 13.90
CA HIS A 519 38.38 40.80 13.70
C HIS A 519 38.50 41.93 12.67
N ILE A 520 37.38 42.37 12.07
CA ILE A 520 37.39 43.57 11.23
C ILE A 520 37.73 44.80 12.08
N ARG A 521 38.85 45.46 11.75
CA ARG A 521 39.40 46.60 12.53
C ARG A 521 39.84 46.21 13.95
N ASN A 522 40.29 44.97 14.14
CA ASN A 522 40.95 44.56 15.37
C ASN A 522 42.15 45.47 15.67
N ARG A 523 42.54 45.55 16.94
CA ARG A 523 43.64 46.41 17.39
C ARG A 523 44.48 45.69 18.43
N PRO A 524 45.80 45.90 18.42
CA PRO A 524 46.67 45.33 19.45
C PRO A 524 46.34 45.90 20.83
N GLU A 525 46.88 45.22 21.85
CA GLU A 525 46.74 45.61 23.24
C GLU A 525 47.21 47.06 23.47
N SER A 526 46.59 47.72 24.44
CA SER A 526 46.94 49.09 24.84
C SER A 526 46.97 49.19 26.36
N ALA A 527 48.18 49.27 26.92
CA ALA A 527 48.39 49.44 28.36
C ALA A 527 47.75 50.74 28.89
N ALA A 528 47.66 51.79 28.06
CA ALA A 528 47.06 53.07 28.44
C ALA A 528 45.53 53.02 28.58
N THR A 529 44.86 52.11 27.86
CA THR A 529 43.39 52.01 27.84
C THR A 529 42.86 50.70 28.39
N GLY A 530 43.74 49.77 28.78
CA GLY A 530 43.39 48.40 29.16
C GLY A 530 42.76 47.57 28.02
N ARG A 531 42.92 47.99 26.76
CA ARG A 531 42.33 47.28 25.61
C ARG A 531 43.11 46.01 25.34
N MET A 532 42.41 44.89 25.12
CA MET A 532 42.96 43.64 24.58
C MET A 532 42.49 43.45 23.13
N PRO A 533 43.25 42.75 22.28
CA PRO A 533 42.79 42.38 20.94
C PRO A 533 41.62 41.40 21.01
N ASP A 534 40.76 41.39 19.99
CA ASP A 534 39.74 40.36 19.82
C ASP A 534 40.40 39.06 19.38
N GLU A 535 40.17 37.98 20.14
CA GLU A 535 40.81 36.69 19.95
C GLU A 535 39.97 35.70 19.12
N ASN A 536 38.73 36.03 18.77
CA ASN A 536 37.79 35.09 18.18
C ASN A 536 38.38 34.43 16.91
N PHE A 537 38.80 35.22 15.92
CA PHE A 537 39.40 34.67 14.71
C PHE A 537 40.70 33.87 14.97
N ALA A 538 41.54 34.32 15.89
CA ALA A 538 42.78 33.63 16.25
C ALA A 538 42.52 32.26 16.91
N ARG A 539 41.46 32.15 17.71
CA ARG A 539 41.02 30.87 18.27
C ARG A 539 40.41 29.98 17.20
N GLU A 540 39.50 30.51 16.40
CA GLU A 540 38.81 29.71 15.36
C GLU A 540 39.77 29.19 14.30
N VAL A 541 40.79 29.98 13.90
CA VAL A 541 41.77 29.52 12.91
C VAL A 541 42.53 28.30 13.41
N MET A 542 42.99 28.30 14.66
CA MET A 542 43.73 27.18 15.22
C MET A 542 42.81 26.01 15.57
N GLN A 543 41.70 26.30 16.23
CA GLN A 543 40.83 25.30 16.84
C GLN A 543 39.89 24.62 15.83
N LEU A 544 39.14 25.39 15.04
CA LEU A 544 38.09 24.83 14.17
C LEU A 544 38.54 24.72 12.71
N PHE A 545 39.40 25.63 12.24
CA PHE A 545 39.77 25.66 10.82
C PHE A 545 41.04 24.87 10.49
N THR A 546 41.95 24.64 11.43
CA THR A 546 43.23 23.97 11.12
C THR A 546 43.60 22.80 12.04
N ILE A 547 44.12 23.06 13.24
CA ILE A 547 44.96 22.10 13.98
C ILE A 547 44.20 21.39 15.12
N GLY A 548 43.03 21.89 15.51
CA GLY A 548 42.26 21.31 16.62
C GLY A 548 42.82 21.69 17.98
N LEU A 549 42.15 21.26 19.05
CA LEU A 549 42.58 21.53 20.44
C LEU A 549 43.78 20.69 20.88
N HIS A 550 43.88 19.45 20.38
CA HIS A 550 44.82 18.45 20.89
C HIS A 550 45.58 17.78 19.76
N GLU A 551 46.83 17.44 20.02
CA GLU A 551 47.61 16.63 19.10
C GLU A 551 46.98 15.25 18.95
N LEU A 552 46.92 14.74 17.72
CA LEU A 552 46.37 13.42 17.41
C LEU A 552 47.45 12.47 16.89
N ASN A 553 47.28 11.18 17.18
CA ASN A 553 47.97 10.10 16.49
C ASN A 553 47.42 9.96 15.07
N ILE A 554 48.11 9.19 14.22
CA ILE A 554 47.67 8.94 12.84
C ILE A 554 46.31 8.23 12.76
N ASP A 555 45.92 7.51 13.81
CA ASP A 555 44.62 6.86 13.94
C ASP A 555 43.51 7.78 14.47
N GLY A 556 43.82 9.05 14.75
CA GLY A 556 42.88 10.05 15.26
C GLY A 556 42.68 10.06 16.78
N THR A 557 43.38 9.20 17.53
CA THR A 557 43.32 9.21 19.00
C THR A 557 44.15 10.36 19.58
N PRO A 558 43.74 11.00 20.70
CA PRO A 558 44.52 12.05 21.33
C PRO A 558 45.89 11.55 21.81
N ARG A 559 46.95 12.31 21.51
CA ARG A 559 48.26 12.09 22.12
C ARG A 559 48.24 12.57 23.56
N THR A 560 48.79 11.78 24.46
CA THR A 560 48.81 12.09 25.89
C THR A 560 50.21 12.35 26.42
N ASN A 561 50.32 13.21 27.42
CA ASN A 561 51.56 13.47 28.15
C ASN A 561 51.84 12.34 29.18
N GLY A 562 52.95 12.46 29.93
CA GLY A 562 53.35 11.49 30.95
C GLY A 562 52.36 11.30 32.10
N SER A 563 51.36 12.18 32.23
CA SER A 563 50.26 12.12 33.21
C SER A 563 48.95 11.59 32.61
N GLY A 564 48.95 11.16 31.35
CA GLY A 564 47.77 10.65 30.65
C GLY A 564 46.79 11.72 30.15
N GLN A 565 47.14 13.01 30.20
CA GLN A 565 46.29 14.10 29.70
C GLN A 565 46.58 14.39 28.23
N PRO A 566 45.56 14.74 27.40
CA PRO A 566 45.78 15.19 26.03
C PRO A 566 46.77 16.36 25.93
N ILE A 567 47.63 16.33 24.92
CA ILE A 567 48.59 17.41 24.64
C ILE A 567 47.88 18.49 23.83
N GLU A 568 47.84 19.72 24.33
CA GLU A 568 47.28 20.88 23.61
C GLU A 568 48.17 21.29 22.42
N THR A 569 47.55 21.72 21.33
CA THR A 569 48.25 22.12 20.08
C THR A 569 48.76 23.56 20.10
N TYR A 570 48.20 24.40 20.97
CA TYR A 570 48.56 25.81 21.13
C TYR A 570 48.28 26.25 22.55
N THR A 571 48.91 27.36 22.96
CA THR A 571 48.73 28.00 24.26
C THR A 571 47.91 29.30 24.13
N ASN A 572 47.52 29.88 25.26
CA ASN A 572 46.88 31.20 25.25
C ASN A 572 47.81 32.30 24.71
N ASP A 573 49.12 32.16 24.89
CA ASP A 573 50.09 33.12 24.36
C ASP A 573 50.12 33.10 22.82
N ASP A 574 49.93 31.94 22.20
CA ASP A 574 49.82 31.80 20.75
C ASP A 574 48.55 32.48 20.21
N VAL A 575 47.43 32.32 20.91
CA VAL A 575 46.17 33.02 20.60
C VAL A 575 46.38 34.53 20.66
N MET A 576 46.94 35.03 21.77
CA MET A 576 47.18 36.46 21.95
C MET A 576 48.12 37.00 20.88
N ALA A 577 49.17 36.27 20.51
CA ALA A 577 50.11 36.67 19.47
C ALA A 577 49.44 36.80 18.09
N LEU A 578 48.60 35.82 17.72
CA LEU A 578 47.85 35.83 16.46
C LEU A 578 46.72 36.87 16.42
N SER A 579 46.28 37.37 17.57
CA SER A 579 45.20 38.36 17.68
C SER A 579 45.68 39.80 17.45
N LYS A 580 47.00 40.05 17.39
CA LYS A 580 47.61 41.39 17.22
C LYS A 580 47.62 41.83 15.76
N VAL A 581 46.45 41.90 15.12
CA VAL A 581 46.27 42.25 13.71
C VAL A 581 45.43 43.50 13.51
#